data_AF-A0A2M9MJY5-F1
#
_entry.id   AF-A0A2M9MJY5-F1
#
_cell.length_a   1.000
_cell.length_b   1.000
_cell.length_c   1.000
_cell.angle_alpha   90.00
_cell.angle_beta   90.00
_cell.angle_gamma   90.00
#
_symmetry.space_group_name_H-M   'P 1'
#
loop_
_entity.id
_entity.type
_entity.pdbx_description
1 polymer ?
#
loop_
_entity_poly.entity_id
_entity_poly.type
_entity_poly.pdbx_seq_one_letter_code
_entity_poly.pdbx_strand_id
1 'polypeptide(L)'
;MIPHDDKLSDLKITGTGSSSGGQYGKVRIDGAGQVNGDLDCRELTGNGTMSLNGDVAANTIRVNGSGTIKGTVDAEELHVAGSLSVKRGVRSRSIFIGGHCSIHGDSESKRLDVTGNLRSHGDVRSETATFHGGFKIDGRLHVGTADIRLLGRCLAQEIVGDRITIRKKGKRLWEMLSLPLRGTRLEARIIEGDVLDLEYVEADIVRGNRVILGPGCEIRQVEYRDELTQHPEAQVRASRRF
;
A
#
# COMPACT_ATOMS: atom_id res chain seq x y z
N MET A 1 -5.82 10.50 -20.93
CA MET A 1 -5.08 9.29 -21.32
C MET A 1 -5.05 9.23 -22.84
N ILE A 2 -3.85 9.39 -23.38
CA ILE A 2 -3.60 9.56 -24.82
C ILE A 2 -3.83 8.22 -25.58
N PRO A 3 -4.49 8.24 -26.76
CA PRO A 3 -4.61 7.07 -27.64
C PRO A 3 -3.25 6.48 -28.09
N HIS A 4 -3.21 5.18 -28.40
CA HIS A 4 -1.98 4.47 -28.75
C HIS A 4 -1.32 4.89 -30.10
N ASP A 5 -2.02 5.64 -30.96
CA ASP A 5 -1.58 5.95 -32.35
C ASP A 5 -1.01 7.38 -32.57
N ASP A 6 -1.07 8.27 -31.58
CA ASP A 6 -0.52 9.62 -31.76
C ASP A 6 1.01 9.63 -31.66
N LYS A 7 1.69 10.25 -32.64
CA LYS A 7 3.13 10.56 -32.58
C LYS A 7 3.33 11.76 -31.65
N LEU A 8 3.47 11.49 -30.36
CA LEU A 8 3.84 12.52 -29.37
C LEU A 8 5.36 12.66 -29.26
N SER A 9 5.80 13.87 -28.94
CA SER A 9 7.20 14.14 -28.59
C SER A 9 7.59 13.48 -27.27
N ASP A 10 8.86 13.09 -27.14
CA ASP A 10 9.43 12.63 -25.88
C ASP A 10 10.06 13.80 -25.11
N LEU A 11 9.99 13.73 -23.78
CA LEU A 11 10.68 14.64 -22.87
C LEU A 11 11.82 13.89 -22.17
N LYS A 12 13.04 14.39 -22.32
CA LYS A 12 14.21 13.87 -21.59
C LYS A 12 14.90 14.99 -20.84
N ILE A 13 15.04 14.82 -19.53
CA ILE A 13 15.84 15.69 -18.66
C ILE A 13 17.06 14.89 -18.20
N THR A 14 18.26 15.39 -18.49
CA THR A 14 19.52 14.79 -18.04
C THR A 14 20.33 15.84 -17.29
N GLY A 15 20.86 15.48 -16.11
CA GLY A 15 21.50 16.44 -15.21
C GLY A 15 20.47 17.21 -14.39
N THR A 16 20.51 18.54 -14.41
CA THR A 16 19.50 19.38 -13.73
C THR A 16 18.70 20.14 -14.76
N GLY A 17 17.37 20.09 -14.68
CA GLY A 17 16.53 20.79 -15.64
C GLY A 17 15.06 20.91 -15.21
N SER A 18 14.32 21.71 -15.95
CA SER A 18 12.87 21.83 -15.79
C SER A 18 12.18 21.85 -17.15
N SER A 19 10.90 21.45 -17.17
CA SER A 19 10.03 21.50 -18.34
C SER A 19 8.65 21.99 -17.92
N SER A 20 7.88 22.53 -18.87
CA SER A 20 6.44 22.61 -18.71
C SER A 20 5.82 21.21 -18.75
N GLY A 21 4.64 21.08 -18.16
CA GLY A 21 3.72 19.97 -18.39
C GLY A 21 3.20 19.98 -19.82
N GLY A 22 2.37 18.99 -20.14
CA GLY A 22 1.84 18.77 -21.48
C GLY A 22 1.65 17.28 -21.79
N GLN A 23 1.55 16.99 -23.08
CA GLN A 23 1.36 15.64 -23.60
C GLN A 23 2.65 15.10 -24.19
N TYR A 24 3.09 13.92 -23.74
CA TYR A 24 4.34 13.31 -24.20
C TYR A 24 4.18 11.82 -24.48
N GLY A 25 5.01 11.29 -25.38
CA GLY A 25 5.14 9.85 -25.54
C GLY A 25 5.80 9.26 -24.30
N LYS A 26 7.09 9.56 -24.14
CA LYS A 26 7.91 9.14 -22.99
C LYS A 26 8.48 10.34 -22.27
N VAL A 27 8.46 10.29 -20.95
CA VAL A 27 9.08 11.28 -20.07
C VAL A 27 10.15 10.57 -19.25
N ARG A 28 11.41 10.96 -19.43
CA ARG A 28 12.54 10.38 -18.73
C ARG A 28 13.34 11.44 -18.00
N ILE A 29 13.50 11.27 -16.69
CA ILE A 29 14.26 12.17 -15.82
C ILE A 29 15.46 11.40 -15.24
N ASP A 30 16.64 11.70 -15.79
CA ASP A 30 17.95 11.16 -15.39
C ASP A 30 18.76 12.27 -14.68
N GLY A 31 18.51 12.48 -13.39
CA GLY A 31 19.13 13.55 -12.60
C GLY A 31 18.08 14.29 -11.76
N ALA A 32 18.18 15.61 -11.62
CA ALA A 32 17.21 16.45 -10.92
C ALA A 32 16.27 17.15 -11.94
N GLY A 33 15.02 16.70 -12.02
CA GLY A 33 14.03 17.21 -12.97
C GLY A 33 12.80 17.81 -12.29
N GLN A 34 12.32 18.93 -12.83
CA GLN A 34 11.02 19.48 -12.46
C GLN A 34 10.10 19.57 -13.68
N VAL A 35 8.84 19.18 -13.52
CA VAL A 35 7.80 19.40 -14.54
C VAL A 35 6.73 20.29 -13.92
N ASN A 36 6.45 21.42 -14.56
CA ASN A 36 5.52 22.44 -14.09
C ASN A 36 4.21 22.40 -14.86
N GLY A 37 3.12 22.03 -14.19
CA GLY A 37 1.81 21.79 -14.80
C GLY A 37 1.50 20.30 -14.95
N ASP A 38 0.32 20.03 -15.50
CA ASP A 38 -0.20 18.67 -15.64
C ASP A 38 0.56 17.88 -16.72
N LEU A 39 0.67 16.58 -16.51
CA LEU A 39 1.42 15.67 -17.36
C LEU A 39 0.53 14.52 -17.81
N ASP A 40 0.26 14.40 -19.11
CA ASP A 40 -0.35 13.20 -19.71
C ASP A 40 0.72 12.54 -20.58
N CYS A 41 1.11 11.30 -20.27
CA CYS A 41 2.13 10.61 -21.04
C CYS A 41 1.93 9.10 -21.10
N ARG A 42 2.53 8.41 -22.07
CA ARG A 42 2.44 6.94 -22.07
C ARG A 42 3.34 6.34 -20.99
N GLU A 43 4.57 6.82 -20.88
CA GLU A 43 5.55 6.31 -19.92
C GLU A 43 6.27 7.47 -19.20
N LEU A 44 6.30 7.41 -17.88
CA LEU A 44 7.10 8.28 -17.03
C LEU A 44 8.14 7.44 -16.28
N THR A 45 9.42 7.75 -16.45
CA THR A 45 10.52 7.12 -15.70
C THR A 45 11.38 8.17 -15.00
N GLY A 46 11.47 8.09 -13.67
CA GLY A 46 12.35 8.92 -12.85
C GLY A 46 13.48 8.11 -12.21
N ASN A 47 14.71 8.31 -12.66
CA ASN A 47 15.91 7.63 -12.13
C ASN A 47 16.70 8.47 -11.13
N GLY A 48 16.43 9.77 -11.04
CA GLY A 48 17.04 10.65 -10.05
C GLY A 48 16.00 11.29 -9.13
N THR A 49 16.09 12.60 -8.91
CA THR A 49 15.09 13.37 -8.15
C THR A 49 14.10 14.02 -9.11
N MET A 50 12.81 13.79 -8.92
CA MET A 50 11.75 14.40 -9.74
C MET A 50 10.72 15.16 -8.89
N SER A 51 10.30 16.32 -9.38
CA SER A 51 9.20 17.11 -8.82
C SER A 51 8.18 17.39 -9.92
N LEU A 52 7.00 16.78 -9.84
CA LEU A 52 5.89 17.02 -10.76
C LEU A 52 4.87 17.92 -10.05
N ASN A 53 4.74 19.16 -10.56
CA ASN A 53 3.92 20.21 -9.97
C ASN A 53 2.53 20.30 -10.63
N GLY A 54 1.88 19.16 -10.82
CA GLY A 54 0.56 19.05 -11.43
C GLY A 54 0.00 17.63 -11.28
N ASP A 55 -1.15 17.38 -11.90
CA ASP A 55 -1.73 16.04 -12.02
C ASP A 55 -0.94 15.21 -13.04
N VAL A 56 -0.87 13.90 -12.82
CA VAL A 56 -0.13 12.98 -13.69
C VAL A 56 -1.05 11.87 -14.16
N ALA A 57 -1.30 11.82 -15.47
CA ALA A 57 -1.96 10.70 -16.14
C ALA A 57 -0.92 9.92 -16.95
N ALA A 58 -0.78 8.61 -16.72
CA ALA A 58 0.11 7.81 -17.55
C ALA A 58 -0.21 6.32 -17.61
N ASN A 59 0.12 5.64 -18.70
CA ASN A 59 -0.04 4.18 -18.72
C ASN A 59 0.93 3.54 -17.71
N THR A 60 2.19 3.97 -17.70
CA THR A 60 3.17 3.43 -16.77
C THR A 60 4.01 4.52 -16.12
N ILE A 61 4.10 4.47 -14.80
CA ILE A 61 4.96 5.34 -13.99
C ILE A 61 5.98 4.45 -13.28
N ARG A 62 7.27 4.72 -13.47
CA ARG A 62 8.38 4.05 -12.79
C ARG A 62 9.22 5.07 -12.02
N VAL A 63 9.32 4.87 -10.70
CA VAL A 63 10.10 5.72 -9.81
C VAL A 63 11.22 4.90 -9.19
N ASN A 64 12.42 5.02 -9.75
CA ASN A 64 13.62 4.33 -9.27
C ASN A 64 14.43 5.18 -8.29
N GLY A 65 14.41 6.51 -8.47
CA GLY A 65 15.04 7.47 -7.57
C GLY A 65 14.08 8.01 -6.51
N SER A 66 14.02 9.33 -6.36
CA SER A 66 13.11 10.01 -5.44
C SER A 66 12.14 10.91 -6.21
N GLY A 67 10.84 10.84 -5.91
CA GLY A 67 9.81 11.59 -6.60
C GLY A 67 8.84 12.27 -5.66
N THR A 68 8.42 13.49 -6.00
CA THR A 68 7.24 14.13 -5.43
C THR A 68 6.27 14.50 -6.55
N ILE A 69 5.02 14.09 -6.40
CA ILE A 69 3.91 14.47 -7.27
C ILE A 69 2.94 15.31 -6.43
N LYS A 70 2.77 16.58 -6.78
CA LYS A 70 1.91 17.50 -6.02
C LYS A 70 0.42 17.29 -6.32
N GLY A 71 0.09 16.82 -7.53
CA GLY A 71 -1.28 16.49 -7.94
C GLY A 71 -1.68 15.06 -7.60
N THR A 72 -2.77 14.64 -8.23
CA THR A 72 -3.24 13.25 -8.29
C THR A 72 -2.47 12.45 -9.32
N VAL A 73 -2.49 11.13 -9.15
CA VAL A 73 -1.94 10.17 -10.12
C VAL A 73 -3.09 9.33 -10.66
N ASP A 74 -3.20 9.22 -11.98
CA ASP A 74 -4.06 8.28 -12.69
C ASP A 74 -3.21 7.42 -13.62
N ALA A 75 -3.13 6.11 -13.37
CA ALA A 75 -2.27 5.25 -14.15
C ALA A 75 -2.83 3.85 -14.44
N GLU A 76 -2.22 3.14 -15.39
CA GLU A 76 -2.45 1.69 -15.48
C GLU A 76 -1.50 0.94 -14.55
N GLU A 77 -0.24 1.34 -14.51
CA GLU A 77 0.77 0.74 -13.65
C GLU A 77 1.62 1.80 -12.95
N LEU A 78 1.73 1.68 -11.63
CA LEU A 78 2.64 2.49 -10.80
C LEU A 78 3.67 1.58 -10.14
N HIS A 79 4.95 1.76 -10.48
CA HIS A 79 6.07 1.03 -9.92
C HIS A 79 6.97 1.98 -9.12
N VAL A 80 7.15 1.71 -7.84
CA VAL A 80 7.98 2.51 -6.93
C VAL A 80 9.08 1.63 -6.34
N ALA A 81 10.26 1.65 -6.97
CA ALA A 81 11.45 0.98 -6.45
C ALA A 81 12.23 1.86 -5.46
N GLY A 82 12.24 3.19 -5.69
CA GLY A 82 12.88 4.17 -4.82
C GLY A 82 11.90 4.78 -3.82
N SER A 83 11.80 6.10 -3.79
CA SER A 83 10.88 6.82 -2.89
C SER A 83 9.90 7.70 -3.66
N LEU A 84 8.61 7.61 -3.37
CA LEU A 84 7.58 8.45 -3.97
C LEU A 84 6.69 9.09 -2.89
N SER A 85 6.47 10.39 -2.99
CA SER A 85 5.43 11.10 -2.23
C SER A 85 4.39 11.69 -3.18
N VAL A 86 3.15 11.23 -3.08
CA VAL A 86 1.99 11.80 -3.77
C VAL A 86 1.20 12.64 -2.77
N LYS A 87 1.02 13.93 -3.06
CA LYS A 87 0.37 14.89 -2.15
C LYS A 87 -1.16 14.86 -2.22
N ARG A 88 -1.72 14.17 -3.20
CA ARG A 88 -3.16 13.88 -3.31
C ARG A 88 -3.37 12.37 -3.39
N GLY A 89 -4.43 11.94 -4.07
CA GLY A 89 -4.78 10.53 -4.25
C GLY A 89 -4.11 9.87 -5.46
N VAL A 90 -4.21 8.54 -5.49
CA VAL A 90 -3.71 7.68 -6.57
C VAL A 90 -4.84 6.79 -7.05
N ARG A 91 -5.13 6.78 -8.34
CA ARG A 91 -5.92 5.74 -9.00
C ARG A 91 -4.99 5.00 -9.94
N SER A 92 -4.86 3.69 -9.78
CA SER A 92 -4.06 2.88 -10.70
C SER A 92 -4.59 1.47 -10.81
N ARG A 93 -4.61 0.86 -12.00
CA ARG A 93 -5.02 -0.56 -12.09
C ARG A 93 -4.10 -1.45 -11.24
N SER A 94 -2.80 -1.26 -11.33
CA SER A 94 -1.80 -1.97 -10.52
C SER A 94 -0.82 -1.01 -9.84
N ILE A 95 -0.52 -1.26 -8.57
CA ILE A 95 0.46 -0.51 -7.77
C ILE A 95 1.47 -1.51 -7.20
N PHE A 96 2.76 -1.29 -7.49
CA PHE A 96 3.88 -2.09 -7.00
C PHE A 96 4.86 -1.19 -6.24
N ILE A 97 5.04 -1.46 -4.94
CA ILE A 97 5.89 -0.66 -4.05
C ILE A 97 6.99 -1.56 -3.48
N GLY A 98 8.18 -1.47 -4.07
CA GLY A 98 9.40 -2.12 -3.55
C GLY A 98 10.21 -1.24 -2.60
N GLY A 99 10.11 0.08 -2.74
CA GLY A 99 10.78 1.06 -1.90
C GLY A 99 9.85 1.70 -0.87
N HIS A 100 9.79 3.03 -0.82
CA HIS A 100 8.90 3.78 0.07
C HIS A 100 7.89 4.61 -0.71
N CYS A 101 6.60 4.45 -0.41
CA CYS A 101 5.53 5.25 -1.00
C CYS A 101 4.72 5.94 0.08
N SER A 102 4.52 7.25 -0.04
CA SER A 102 3.64 8.04 0.83
C SER A 102 2.54 8.71 0.02
N ILE A 103 1.29 8.37 0.32
CA ILE A 103 0.10 8.89 -0.36
C ILE A 103 -0.71 9.70 0.67
N HIS A 104 -0.97 10.97 0.36
CA HIS A 104 -1.64 11.89 1.30
C HIS A 104 -3.17 11.90 1.15
N GLY A 105 -3.69 11.46 0.00
CA GLY A 105 -5.11 11.23 -0.21
C GLY A 105 -5.46 9.74 -0.23
N ASP A 106 -6.62 9.42 -0.80
CA ASP A 106 -7.06 8.03 -0.99
C ASP A 106 -6.31 7.36 -2.15
N SER A 107 -6.17 6.04 -2.08
CA SER A 107 -5.65 5.22 -3.17
C SER A 107 -6.63 4.13 -3.59
N GLU A 108 -6.81 3.96 -4.90
CA GLU A 108 -7.68 2.94 -5.48
C GLU A 108 -6.92 2.12 -6.53
N SER A 109 -7.05 0.79 -6.44
CA SER A 109 -6.47 -0.13 -7.42
C SER A 109 -7.22 -1.44 -7.61
N LYS A 110 -6.86 -2.22 -8.63
CA LYS A 110 -7.25 -3.65 -8.69
C LYS A 110 -6.24 -4.54 -7.99
N ARG A 111 -4.96 -4.22 -8.14
CA ARG A 111 -3.85 -4.94 -7.50
C ARG A 111 -2.93 -3.97 -6.78
N LEU A 112 -2.70 -4.24 -5.50
CA LEU A 112 -1.70 -3.55 -4.68
C LEU A 112 -0.67 -4.57 -4.20
N ASP A 113 0.61 -4.34 -4.48
CA ASP A 113 1.71 -5.20 -4.04
C ASP A 113 2.77 -4.36 -3.34
N VAL A 114 2.98 -4.60 -2.05
CA VAL A 114 3.90 -3.85 -1.20
C VAL A 114 4.92 -4.79 -0.60
N THR A 115 6.15 -4.75 -1.10
CA THR A 115 7.30 -5.45 -0.51
C THR A 115 8.19 -4.50 0.30
N GLY A 116 8.09 -3.20 0.05
CA GLY A 116 8.75 -2.14 0.80
C GLY A 116 7.89 -1.55 1.92
N ASN A 117 7.66 -0.24 1.88
CA ASN A 117 6.88 0.50 2.89
C ASN A 117 5.81 1.39 2.25
N LEU A 118 4.57 1.27 2.73
CA LEU A 118 3.46 2.16 2.36
C LEU A 118 3.02 3.02 3.55
N ARG A 119 3.02 4.34 3.40
CA ARG A 119 2.34 5.28 4.29
C ARG A 119 1.13 5.86 3.55
N SER A 120 -0.08 5.49 3.96
CA SER A 120 -1.30 6.13 3.48
C SER A 120 -1.88 7.02 4.58
N HIS A 121 -2.20 8.26 4.22
CA HIS A 121 -2.95 9.17 5.10
C HIS A 121 -4.47 9.09 4.88
N GLY A 122 -4.91 8.54 3.74
CA GLY A 122 -6.31 8.29 3.42
C GLY A 122 -6.66 6.81 3.38
N ASP A 123 -7.83 6.51 2.81
CA ASP A 123 -8.31 5.15 2.59
C ASP A 123 -7.54 4.46 1.46
N VAL A 124 -7.32 3.16 1.60
CA VAL A 124 -6.74 2.28 0.58
C VAL A 124 -7.79 1.29 0.14
N ARG A 125 -8.18 1.33 -1.14
CA ARG A 125 -9.13 0.41 -1.77
C ARG A 125 -8.42 -0.44 -2.82
N SER A 126 -8.49 -1.76 -2.72
CA SER A 126 -7.96 -2.64 -3.77
C SER A 126 -8.69 -3.97 -3.88
N GLU A 127 -8.99 -4.47 -5.08
CA GLU A 127 -9.60 -5.82 -5.21
C GLU A 127 -8.70 -6.89 -4.56
N THR A 128 -7.39 -6.81 -4.81
CA THR A 128 -6.36 -7.67 -4.18
C THR A 128 -5.23 -6.84 -3.58
N ALA A 129 -4.73 -7.24 -2.42
CA ALA A 129 -3.58 -6.62 -1.79
C ALA A 129 -2.59 -7.65 -1.21
N THR A 130 -1.31 -7.50 -1.52
CA THR A 130 -0.22 -8.25 -0.89
C THR A 130 0.69 -7.30 -0.15
N PHE A 131 0.91 -7.57 1.14
CA PHE A 131 1.83 -6.80 1.98
C PHE A 131 2.91 -7.71 2.51
N HIS A 132 4.07 -7.74 1.85
CA HIS A 132 5.26 -8.47 2.29
C HIS A 132 6.35 -7.51 2.80
N GLY A 133 5.91 -6.38 3.35
CA GLY A 133 6.72 -5.30 3.91
C GLY A 133 5.97 -4.58 5.03
N GLY A 134 6.30 -3.31 5.25
CA GLY A 134 5.64 -2.47 6.26
C GLY A 134 4.51 -1.64 5.67
N PHE A 135 3.48 -1.36 6.48
CA PHE A 135 2.51 -0.33 6.13
C PHE A 135 1.97 0.41 7.35
N LYS A 136 1.63 1.68 7.14
CA LYS A 136 0.83 2.48 8.06
C LYS A 136 -0.25 3.20 7.26
N ILE A 137 -1.49 2.84 7.52
CA ILE A 137 -2.69 3.40 6.88
C ILE A 137 -3.45 4.13 7.98
N ASP A 138 -3.48 5.46 7.90
CA ASP A 138 -4.19 6.28 8.89
C ASP A 138 -5.73 6.11 8.75
N GLY A 139 -6.22 5.72 7.56
CA GLY A 139 -7.62 5.39 7.28
C GLY A 139 -7.91 3.88 7.23
N ARG A 140 -8.81 3.50 6.31
CA ARG A 140 -9.28 2.10 6.15
C ARG A 140 -8.56 1.39 5.01
N LEU A 141 -8.23 0.12 5.21
CA LEU A 141 -7.85 -0.81 4.15
C LEU A 141 -9.07 -1.64 3.74
N HIS A 142 -9.65 -1.35 2.58
CA HIS A 142 -10.79 -2.08 2.04
C HIS A 142 -10.34 -2.91 0.84
N VAL A 143 -10.50 -4.23 0.93
CA VAL A 143 -10.05 -5.17 -0.09
C VAL A 143 -11.03 -6.30 -0.36
N GLY A 144 -10.96 -6.95 -1.51
CA GLY A 144 -11.61 -8.26 -1.68
C GLY A 144 -10.79 -9.35 -0.99
N THR A 145 -9.49 -9.41 -1.30
CA THR A 145 -8.55 -10.35 -0.66
C THR A 145 -7.24 -9.68 -0.24
N ALA A 146 -6.78 -9.96 0.98
CA ALA A 146 -5.46 -9.57 1.47
C ALA A 146 -4.60 -10.77 1.92
N ASP A 147 -3.34 -10.80 1.49
CA ASP A 147 -2.27 -11.61 2.09
C ASP A 147 -1.21 -10.68 2.71
N ILE A 148 -1.19 -10.65 4.04
CA ILE A 148 -0.30 -9.79 4.82
C ILE A 148 0.73 -10.67 5.53
N ARG A 149 2.01 -10.47 5.19
CA ARG A 149 3.17 -11.09 5.81
C ARG A 149 3.92 -10.06 6.63
N LEU A 150 3.64 -10.07 7.93
CA LEU A 150 4.12 -9.04 8.85
C LEU A 150 5.65 -9.00 8.91
N LEU A 151 6.17 -7.78 8.76
CA LEU A 151 7.57 -7.44 8.97
C LEU A 151 7.62 -6.19 9.87
N GLY A 152 7.94 -6.40 11.15
CA GLY A 152 7.86 -5.32 12.14
C GLY A 152 6.42 -4.93 12.44
N ARG A 153 6.17 -3.64 12.67
CA ARG A 153 4.84 -3.12 13.02
C ARG A 153 4.09 -2.64 11.81
N CYS A 154 2.83 -3.06 11.69
CA CYS A 154 1.90 -2.57 10.69
C CYS A 154 0.68 -1.95 11.39
N LEU A 155 0.10 -0.91 10.80
CA LEU A 155 -1.05 -0.20 11.35
C LEU A 155 -2.08 0.07 10.26
N ALA A 156 -3.35 -0.20 10.55
CA ALA A 156 -4.49 0.34 9.83
C ALA A 156 -5.58 0.74 10.84
N GLN A 157 -6.36 1.78 10.60
CA GLN A 157 -7.47 2.08 11.51
C GLN A 157 -8.52 0.96 11.45
N GLU A 158 -8.89 0.56 10.24
CA GLU A 158 -9.84 -0.53 9.98
C GLU A 158 -9.36 -1.35 8.79
N ILE A 159 -9.61 -2.66 8.82
CA ILE A 159 -9.36 -3.57 7.70
C ILE A 159 -10.67 -4.27 7.38
N VAL A 160 -11.13 -4.15 6.14
CA VAL A 160 -12.40 -4.73 5.68
C VAL A 160 -12.16 -5.51 4.41
N GLY A 161 -12.65 -6.74 4.33
CA GLY A 161 -12.63 -7.49 3.08
C GLY A 161 -13.13 -8.93 3.14
N ASP A 162 -13.35 -9.55 1.99
CA ASP A 162 -13.96 -10.90 1.93
C ASP A 162 -13.04 -11.95 2.57
N ARG A 163 -11.75 -11.94 2.22
CA ARG A 163 -10.74 -12.85 2.78
C ARG A 163 -9.49 -12.10 3.21
N ILE A 164 -9.18 -12.16 4.50
CA ILE A 164 -8.00 -11.51 5.07
C ILE A 164 -7.13 -12.56 5.76
N THR A 165 -5.93 -12.76 5.23
CA THR A 165 -4.92 -13.64 5.82
C THR A 165 -3.76 -12.80 6.32
N ILE A 166 -3.46 -12.89 7.62
CA ILE A 166 -2.35 -12.21 8.28
C ILE A 166 -1.46 -13.26 8.93
N ARG A 167 -0.19 -13.26 8.55
CA ARG A 167 0.81 -14.23 9.03
C ARG A 167 2.08 -13.51 9.43
N LYS A 168 2.76 -14.00 10.45
CA LYS A 168 4.13 -13.55 10.75
C LYS A 168 5.10 -14.17 9.73
N LYS A 169 5.98 -13.36 9.13
CA LYS A 169 7.10 -13.90 8.34
C LYS A 169 8.03 -14.64 9.31
N GLY A 170 8.40 -15.89 8.99
CA GLY A 170 9.02 -16.86 9.91
C GLY A 170 10.17 -16.33 10.80
N LYS A 171 10.45 -17.03 11.90
CA LYS A 171 11.43 -16.64 12.92
C LYS A 171 12.76 -16.25 12.28
N ARG A 172 13.15 -14.98 12.37
CA ARG A 172 14.48 -14.53 11.92
C ARG A 172 15.49 -14.76 13.04
N LEU A 173 16.68 -15.25 12.70
CA LEU A 173 17.77 -15.58 13.64
C LEU A 173 18.11 -14.43 14.63
N TRP A 174 17.86 -13.19 14.24
CA TRP A 174 18.14 -11.99 15.07
C TRP A 174 17.01 -11.62 16.05
N GLU A 175 15.78 -12.13 15.86
CA GLU A 175 14.70 -12.03 16.87
C GLU A 175 15.04 -12.86 18.13
N MET A 176 16.02 -13.75 18.05
CA MET A 176 16.56 -14.52 19.18
C MET A 176 17.57 -13.74 20.03
N LEU A 177 18.05 -12.59 19.54
CA LEU A 177 19.20 -11.83 20.10
C LEU A 177 18.83 -10.45 20.65
N SER A 178 17.55 -10.03 20.62
CA SER A 178 17.14 -8.66 20.97
C SER A 178 16.14 -8.56 22.15
N LEU A 179 16.35 -7.53 22.98
CA LEU A 179 15.58 -7.02 24.13
C LEU A 179 14.06 -6.88 23.87
N PRO A 180 13.19 -6.77 24.90
CA PRO A 180 11.72 -6.89 24.78
C PRO A 180 11.07 -5.65 24.16
N LEU A 181 11.35 -5.40 22.88
CA LEU A 181 10.54 -4.53 22.04
C LEU A 181 9.28 -5.32 21.68
N ARG A 182 8.10 -4.76 21.98
CA ARG A 182 6.80 -5.23 21.47
C ARG A 182 6.97 -5.54 19.96
N GLY A 183 6.98 -6.83 19.64
CA GLY A 183 7.56 -7.38 18.41
C GLY A 183 6.72 -7.16 17.15
N THR A 184 6.96 -8.01 16.15
CA THR A 184 6.18 -8.04 14.90
C THR A 184 4.68 -8.18 15.19
N ARG A 185 3.88 -7.20 14.77
CA ARG A 185 2.44 -7.12 15.07
C ARG A 185 1.71 -6.21 14.08
N LEU A 186 0.45 -6.53 13.81
CA LEU A 186 -0.51 -5.63 13.18
C LEU A 186 -1.46 -5.06 14.23
N GLU A 187 -1.58 -3.75 14.25
CA GLU A 187 -2.52 -3.03 15.12
C GLU A 187 -3.68 -2.51 14.26
N ALA A 188 -4.92 -2.81 14.66
CA ALA A 188 -6.11 -2.26 14.03
C ALA A 188 -7.24 -2.04 15.05
N ARG A 189 -8.14 -1.10 14.82
CA ARG A 189 -9.33 -1.00 15.68
C ARG A 189 -10.34 -2.09 15.31
N ILE A 190 -10.65 -2.19 14.03
CA ILE A 190 -11.65 -3.14 13.53
C ILE A 190 -11.05 -3.97 12.39
N ILE A 191 -11.27 -5.28 12.43
CA ILE A 191 -11.07 -6.16 11.28
C ILE A 191 -12.40 -6.86 10.99
N GLU A 192 -12.92 -6.66 9.78
CA GLU A 192 -14.19 -7.23 9.35
C GLU A 192 -14.04 -8.00 8.03
N GLY A 193 -14.65 -9.18 7.92
CA GLY A 193 -14.62 -9.96 6.69
C GLY A 193 -15.32 -11.31 6.75
N ASP A 194 -15.47 -11.99 5.61
CA ASP A 194 -16.13 -13.30 5.60
C ASP A 194 -15.23 -14.40 6.18
N VAL A 195 -13.96 -14.42 5.76
CA VAL A 195 -12.96 -15.37 6.22
C VAL A 195 -11.72 -14.63 6.73
N LEU A 196 -11.51 -14.69 8.04
CA LEU A 196 -10.41 -14.04 8.73
C LEU A 196 -9.45 -15.09 9.27
N ASP A 197 -8.19 -15.02 8.87
CA ASP A 197 -7.16 -15.95 9.32
C ASP A 197 -5.93 -15.17 9.80
N LEU A 198 -5.84 -14.97 11.12
CA LEU A 198 -5.07 -13.89 11.72
C LEU A 198 -4.00 -14.43 12.65
N GLU A 199 -2.78 -13.90 12.55
CA GLU A 199 -1.70 -14.12 13.54
C GLU A 199 -1.06 -12.78 13.90
N TYR A 200 -0.61 -12.65 15.16
CA TYR A 200 0.06 -11.44 15.65
C TYR A 200 -0.72 -10.15 15.39
N VAL A 201 -2.04 -10.21 15.60
CA VAL A 201 -2.96 -9.06 15.47
C VAL A 201 -3.39 -8.58 16.85
N GLU A 202 -3.33 -7.28 17.07
CA GLU A 202 -4.01 -6.60 18.18
C GLU A 202 -5.18 -5.80 17.64
N ALA A 203 -6.40 -6.12 18.11
CA ALA A 203 -7.59 -5.38 17.68
C ALA A 203 -8.68 -5.22 18.73
N ASP A 204 -9.43 -4.11 18.62
CA ASP A 204 -10.59 -3.87 19.48
C ASP A 204 -11.75 -4.80 19.13
N ILE A 205 -12.00 -5.00 17.82
CA ILE A 205 -13.08 -5.84 17.31
C ILE A 205 -12.58 -6.63 16.10
N VAL A 206 -12.81 -7.94 16.12
CA VAL A 206 -12.69 -8.81 14.94
C VAL A 206 -14.07 -9.40 14.65
N ARG A 207 -14.63 -9.13 13.47
CA ARG A 207 -15.96 -9.60 13.07
C ARG A 207 -15.90 -10.39 11.76
N GLY A 208 -16.46 -11.60 11.74
CA GLY A 208 -16.60 -12.30 10.46
C GLY A 208 -17.50 -13.52 10.47
N ASN A 209 -17.67 -14.17 9.31
CA ASN A 209 -18.44 -15.42 9.27
C ASN A 209 -17.60 -16.56 9.86
N ARG A 210 -16.35 -16.68 9.39
CA ARG A 210 -15.35 -17.62 9.89
C ARG A 210 -14.12 -16.87 10.38
N VAL A 211 -13.79 -17.05 11.65
CA VAL A 211 -12.65 -16.39 12.30
C VAL A 211 -11.67 -17.43 12.84
N ILE A 212 -10.43 -17.38 12.35
CA ILE A 212 -9.31 -18.23 12.79
C ILE A 212 -8.28 -17.30 13.44
N LEU A 213 -8.10 -17.44 14.75
CA LEU A 213 -7.11 -16.71 15.53
C LEU A 213 -5.94 -17.63 15.82
N GLY A 214 -4.83 -17.38 15.14
CA GLY A 214 -3.53 -18.01 15.36
C GLY A 214 -2.75 -17.38 16.52
N PRO A 215 -1.48 -17.78 16.71
CA PRO A 215 -0.65 -17.31 17.81
C PRO A 215 -0.41 -15.79 17.78
N GLY A 216 -0.21 -15.21 18.98
CA GLY A 216 0.12 -13.80 19.16
C GLY A 216 -1.02 -12.81 18.95
N CYS A 217 -2.24 -13.30 18.66
CA CYS A 217 -3.44 -12.48 18.59
C CYS A 217 -3.90 -12.02 19.99
N GLU A 218 -4.24 -10.74 20.10
CA GLU A 218 -4.80 -10.10 21.29
C GLU A 218 -6.04 -9.30 20.88
N ILE A 219 -7.21 -9.90 21.04
CA ILE A 219 -8.47 -9.34 20.54
C ILE A 219 -9.38 -9.01 21.72
N ARG A 220 -9.88 -7.78 21.77
CA ARG A 220 -10.81 -7.37 22.83
C ARG A 220 -12.20 -8.00 22.64
N GLN A 221 -12.74 -7.99 21.43
CA GLN A 221 -14.04 -8.60 21.14
C GLN A 221 -14.02 -9.34 19.81
N VAL A 222 -14.46 -10.60 19.82
CA VAL A 222 -14.63 -11.39 18.60
C VAL A 222 -16.12 -11.62 18.36
N GLU A 223 -16.57 -11.33 17.15
CA GLU A 223 -17.95 -11.52 16.71
C GLU A 223 -17.94 -12.47 15.52
N TYR A 224 -18.60 -13.62 15.63
CA TYR A 224 -18.57 -14.63 14.58
C TYR A 224 -19.95 -15.19 14.26
N ARG A 225 -20.18 -15.62 13.01
CA ARG A 225 -21.46 -16.23 12.60
C ARG A 225 -21.40 -17.76 12.59
N ASP A 226 -20.41 -18.31 11.89
CA ASP A 226 -20.34 -19.73 11.56
C ASP A 226 -19.35 -20.45 12.48
N GLU A 227 -18.09 -20.00 12.51
CA GLU A 227 -17.01 -20.69 13.21
C GLU A 227 -16.00 -19.70 13.81
N LEU A 228 -15.57 -19.98 15.05
CA LEU A 228 -14.41 -19.39 15.69
C LEU A 228 -13.42 -20.48 16.07
N THR A 229 -12.23 -20.45 15.49
CA THR A 229 -11.09 -21.28 15.90
C THR A 229 -10.08 -20.40 16.63
N GLN A 230 -9.69 -20.78 17.84
CA GLN A 230 -8.76 -20.03 18.67
C GLN A 230 -7.55 -20.88 19.05
N HIS A 231 -6.35 -20.44 18.69
CA HIS A 231 -5.09 -21.03 19.13
C HIS A 231 -4.91 -20.84 20.65
N PRO A 232 -4.30 -21.78 21.40
CA PRO A 232 -4.14 -21.66 22.86
C PRO A 232 -3.40 -20.39 23.33
N GLU A 233 -2.51 -19.84 22.50
CA GLU A 233 -1.77 -18.60 22.77
C GLU A 233 -2.54 -17.32 22.40
N ALA A 234 -3.66 -17.42 21.68
CA ALA A 234 -4.46 -16.26 21.32
C ALA A 234 -5.27 -15.80 22.53
N GLN A 235 -5.22 -14.50 22.83
CA GLN A 235 -5.94 -13.89 23.93
C GLN A 235 -7.19 -13.19 23.41
N VAL A 236 -8.36 -13.64 23.86
CA VAL A 236 -9.65 -13.04 23.52
C VAL A 236 -10.35 -12.64 24.81
N ARG A 237 -10.71 -11.36 24.97
CA ARG A 237 -11.39 -10.91 26.21
C ARG A 237 -12.88 -11.26 26.23
N ALA A 238 -13.55 -11.13 25.10
CA ALA A 238 -14.95 -11.51 24.94
C ALA A 238 -15.18 -12.08 23.53
N SER A 239 -16.05 -13.08 23.42
CA SER A 239 -16.52 -13.60 22.15
C SER A 239 -18.04 -13.70 22.15
N ARG A 240 -18.67 -13.41 21.01
CA ARG A 240 -20.12 -13.58 20.81
C ARG A 240 -20.41 -14.13 19.43
N ARG A 241 -21.42 -14.99 19.36
CA ARG A 241 -21.98 -15.47 18.10
C ARG A 241 -23.18 -14.59 17.70
N PHE A 242 -23.33 -14.27 16.41
CA PHE A 242 -24.44 -13.48 15.87
C PHE A 242 -25.07 -14.13 14.63
#